data_AF-A0A7W0YPU0-F1
#
_entry.id   AF-A0A7W0YPU0-F1
#
_cell.length_a   1.000
_cell.length_b   1.000
_cell.length_c   1.000
_cell.angle_alpha   90.00
_cell.angle_beta   90.00
_cell.angle_gamma   90.00
#
_symmetry.space_group_name_H-M   'P 1'
#
loop_
_entity.id
_entity.type
_entity.pdbx_description
1 polymer ?
#
loop_
_entity_poly.entity_id
_entity_poly.type
_entity_poly.pdbx_seq_one_letter_code
_entity_poly.pdbx_strand_id
1 'polypeptide(L)'
;MLALQPGGAEAGSEMARHVVGLFLLGPLLGLVIGYAGITLLDRVRRAVGVRRDYESLYALGIAFTAFAAAEGVGGSGFLAAFGAGLVIAALDVELCDCFLDYGEASAEMFLLLTFVAFGASLIWSGVTVADGRTVLFALVALLVRTVVLLPVLARSAIATRDRRIIAWFGPRGLSSLLLVLLPVFADVPGSERLFEITCLVVLLSVVLHGSGIALYLRRLAGSSSTIVPAPSPPPPAPAVPEPETEAPERITIEEFKRLRDERRPVIVADVRTERSYRDDKLRAAGALRLPPDDALRLARERRLDQHTTLVLYCT
;
A
#
# COMPACT_ATOMS: atom_id res chain seq x y z
N MET A 1 -18.70 30.69 13.68
CA MET A 1 -19.58 31.65 12.97
C MET A 1 -18.90 32.00 11.65
N LEU A 2 -19.12 31.22 10.59
CA LEU A 2 -18.55 31.46 9.26
C LEU A 2 -19.53 32.36 8.50
N ALA A 3 -19.36 33.68 8.61
CA ALA A 3 -20.09 34.63 7.79
C ALA A 3 -19.41 34.67 6.41
N LEU A 4 -20.02 34.01 5.43
CA LEU A 4 -19.70 34.20 4.02
C LEU A 4 -20.14 35.61 3.61
N GLN A 5 -19.22 36.58 3.67
CA GLN A 5 -19.39 37.87 3.00
C GLN A 5 -19.14 37.70 1.47
N PRO A 6 -19.92 38.35 0.61
CA PRO A 6 -19.78 38.22 -0.84
C PRO A 6 -18.63 39.12 -1.33
N GLY A 7 -17.44 38.53 -1.50
CA GLY A 7 -16.27 39.16 -2.14
C GLY A 7 -15.79 38.33 -3.33
N GLY A 8 -16.48 38.44 -4.47
CA GLY A 8 -16.45 37.49 -5.60
C GLY A 8 -15.18 37.41 -6.47
N ALA A 9 -14.04 37.98 -6.07
CA ALA A 9 -12.77 37.87 -6.82
C ALA A 9 -11.57 37.55 -5.92
N GLU A 10 -11.45 38.23 -4.77
CA GLU A 10 -10.37 37.96 -3.81
C GLU A 10 -10.57 36.64 -3.05
N ALA A 11 -11.81 36.28 -2.70
CA ALA A 11 -12.12 34.98 -2.10
C ALA A 11 -11.80 33.81 -3.06
N GLY A 12 -11.95 34.02 -4.37
CA GLY A 12 -11.63 33.02 -5.39
C GLY A 12 -10.12 32.81 -5.56
N SER A 13 -9.33 33.89 -5.52
CA SER A 13 -7.87 33.81 -5.66
C SER A 13 -7.19 33.27 -4.39
N GLU A 14 -7.74 33.59 -3.21
CA GLU A 14 -7.32 33.00 -1.92
C GLU A 14 -7.68 31.51 -1.88
N MET A 15 -8.91 31.13 -2.21
CA MET A 15 -9.31 29.71 -2.26
C MET A 15 -8.48 28.91 -3.26
N ALA A 16 -8.23 29.46 -4.45
CA ALA A 16 -7.39 28.82 -5.46
C ALA A 16 -5.94 28.63 -4.97
N ARG A 17 -5.35 29.63 -4.30
CA ARG A 17 -4.02 29.50 -3.68
C ARG A 17 -3.99 28.41 -2.62
N HIS A 18 -4.99 28.32 -1.76
CA HIS A 18 -5.06 27.29 -0.72
C HIS A 18 -5.24 25.89 -1.32
N VAL A 19 -6.07 25.74 -2.34
CA VAL A 19 -6.28 24.46 -3.05
C VAL A 19 -5.00 24.04 -3.79
N VAL A 20 -4.36 24.96 -4.51
CA VAL A 20 -3.08 24.71 -5.19
C VAL A 20 -2.01 24.33 -4.18
N GLY A 21 -1.88 25.06 -3.07
CA GLY A 21 -0.98 24.71 -1.97
C GLY A 21 -1.26 23.31 -1.42
N LEU A 22 -2.50 23.01 -1.09
CA LEU A 22 -2.87 21.72 -0.49
C LEU A 22 -2.57 20.54 -1.42
N PHE A 23 -2.91 20.64 -2.70
CA PHE A 23 -2.83 19.52 -3.66
C PHE A 23 -1.50 19.42 -4.41
N LEU A 24 -0.71 20.48 -4.50
CA LEU A 24 0.57 20.45 -5.22
C LEU A 24 1.75 20.54 -4.26
N LEU A 25 1.69 21.42 -3.26
CA LEU A 25 2.83 21.67 -2.38
C LEU A 25 3.12 20.47 -1.46
N GLY A 26 2.07 19.85 -0.90
CA GLY A 26 2.19 18.64 -0.09
C GLY A 26 2.90 17.50 -0.83
N PRO A 27 2.33 16.96 -1.93
CA PRO A 27 2.97 15.92 -2.72
C PRO A 27 4.38 16.28 -3.19
N LEU A 28 4.58 17.50 -3.72
CA LEU A 28 5.88 17.93 -4.25
C LEU A 28 6.95 17.92 -3.16
N LEU A 29 6.62 18.44 -1.97
CA LEU A 29 7.55 18.44 -0.85
C LEU A 29 7.83 17.01 -0.38
N GLY A 30 6.81 16.15 -0.37
CA GLY A 30 6.96 14.71 -0.18
C GLY A 30 7.94 14.06 -1.15
N LEU A 31 7.82 14.37 -2.45
CA LEU A 31 8.73 13.86 -3.47
C LEU A 31 10.18 14.31 -3.21
N VAL A 32 10.37 15.60 -2.89
CA VAL A 32 11.69 16.18 -2.59
C VAL A 32 12.31 15.53 -1.36
N ILE A 33 11.53 15.38 -0.28
CA ILE A 33 12.01 14.78 0.97
C ILE A 33 12.29 13.29 0.79
N GLY A 34 11.44 12.56 0.05
CA GLY A 34 11.68 11.17 -0.31
C GLY A 34 12.98 11.00 -1.09
N TYR A 35 13.19 11.83 -2.12
CA TYR A 35 14.42 11.79 -2.92
C TYR A 35 15.66 12.12 -2.06
N ALA A 36 15.60 13.20 -1.28
CA ALA A 36 16.67 13.58 -0.37
C ALA A 36 16.99 12.48 0.65
N GLY A 37 15.97 11.85 1.23
CA GLY A 37 16.10 10.73 2.16
C GLY A 37 16.80 9.54 1.53
N ILE A 38 16.38 9.11 0.35
CA ILE A 38 17.03 7.98 -0.35
C ILE A 38 18.49 8.29 -0.68
N THR A 39 18.78 9.49 -1.19
CA THR A 39 20.18 9.86 -1.49
C THR A 39 21.06 9.93 -0.24
N LEU A 40 20.50 10.32 0.89
CA LEU A 40 21.20 10.31 2.17
C LEU A 40 21.42 8.87 2.66
N LEU A 41 20.40 8.01 2.58
CA LEU A 41 20.52 6.60 2.95
C LEU A 41 21.58 5.87 2.14
N ASP A 42 21.58 6.06 0.81
CA ASP A 42 22.56 5.43 -0.08
C ASP A 42 24.01 5.86 0.28
N ARG A 43 24.23 7.13 0.64
CA ARG A 43 25.53 7.58 1.15
C ARG A 43 25.91 6.89 2.47
N VAL A 44 24.96 6.76 3.40
CA VAL A 44 25.20 6.12 4.70
C VAL A 44 25.46 4.62 4.54
N ARG A 45 24.67 3.91 3.72
CA ARG A 45 24.87 2.49 3.38
C ARG A 45 26.28 2.24 2.85
N ARG A 46 26.79 3.12 1.96
CA ARG A 46 28.15 2.99 1.41
C ARG A 46 29.26 3.31 2.41
N ALA A 47 29.01 4.21 3.35
CA ALA A 47 30.03 4.68 4.29
C ALA A 47 30.21 3.75 5.51
N VAL A 48 29.10 3.26 6.08
CA VAL A 48 29.11 2.54 7.37
C VAL A 48 28.35 1.22 7.30
N GLY A 49 27.54 1.00 6.26
CA GLY A 49 26.58 -0.10 6.20
C GLY A 49 25.38 0.17 7.11
N VAL A 50 24.21 -0.35 6.71
CA VAL A 50 22.97 -0.29 7.51
C VAL A 50 22.38 -1.68 7.55
N ARG A 51 22.00 -2.15 8.74
CA ARG A 51 21.26 -3.43 8.84
C ARG A 51 19.84 -3.23 8.32
N ARG A 52 19.36 -4.21 7.57
CA ARG A 52 18.02 -4.26 6.98
C ARG A 52 16.89 -3.87 7.96
N ASP A 53 16.94 -4.38 9.18
CA ASP A 53 15.94 -4.10 10.22
C ASP A 53 15.77 -2.60 10.52
N TYR A 54 16.87 -1.83 10.48
CA TYR A 54 16.85 -0.39 10.75
C TYR A 54 16.43 0.46 9.55
N GLU A 55 16.44 -0.10 8.34
CA GLU A 55 16.03 0.61 7.13
C GLU A 55 14.52 0.87 7.12
N SER A 56 13.74 -0.06 7.67
CA SER A 56 12.29 0.12 7.87
C SER A 56 11.96 1.37 8.70
N LEU A 57 12.73 1.63 9.76
CA LEU A 57 12.61 2.83 10.60
C LEU A 57 13.04 4.09 9.85
N TYR A 58 14.00 3.98 8.93
CA TYR A 58 14.42 5.08 8.09
C TYR A 58 13.29 5.56 7.18
N ALA A 59 12.61 4.63 6.50
CA ALA A 59 11.45 4.95 5.65
C ALA A 59 10.34 5.64 6.45
N LEU A 60 10.07 5.19 7.67
CA LEU A 60 9.11 5.85 8.57
C LEU A 60 9.56 7.27 8.95
N GLY A 61 10.85 7.45 9.21
CA GLY A 61 11.46 8.76 9.44
C GLY A 61 11.29 9.72 8.26
N ILE A 62 11.49 9.24 7.02
CA ILE A 62 11.21 10.03 5.80
C ILE A 62 9.73 10.42 5.76
N ALA A 63 8.82 9.48 6.00
CA ALA A 63 7.37 9.73 5.95
C ALA A 63 6.95 10.79 6.98
N PHE A 64 7.41 10.69 8.23
CA PHE A 64 7.12 11.69 9.26
C PHE A 64 7.78 13.04 8.99
N THR A 65 9.00 13.05 8.45
CA THR A 65 9.68 14.29 8.04
C THR A 65 8.89 14.98 6.93
N ALA A 66 8.43 14.22 5.93
CA ALA A 66 7.59 14.73 4.85
C ALA A 66 6.27 15.30 5.37
N PHE A 67 5.62 14.58 6.28
CA PHE A 67 4.39 15.03 6.93
C PHE A 67 4.60 16.35 7.68
N ALA A 68 5.56 16.40 8.60
CA ALA A 68 5.81 17.56 9.45
C ALA A 68 6.28 18.78 8.64
N ALA A 69 7.14 18.57 7.64
CA ALA A 69 7.61 19.64 6.78
C ALA A 69 6.46 20.26 5.98
N ALA A 70 5.56 19.45 5.42
CA ALA A 70 4.42 19.95 4.65
C ALA A 70 3.42 20.71 5.50
N GLU A 71 3.05 20.18 6.67
CA GLU A 71 2.18 20.89 7.62
C GLU A 71 2.79 22.23 8.05
N GLY A 72 4.11 22.28 8.28
CA GLY A 72 4.83 23.50 8.67
C GLY A 72 4.80 24.64 7.63
N VAL A 73 4.51 24.33 6.36
CA VAL A 73 4.40 25.31 5.27
C VAL A 73 2.98 25.41 4.70
N GLY A 74 1.98 24.84 5.40
CA GLY A 74 0.57 24.89 5.01
C GLY A 74 0.17 23.93 3.88
N GLY A 75 1.01 22.95 3.55
CA GLY A 75 0.68 21.83 2.67
C GLY A 75 0.04 20.65 3.42
N SER A 76 -0.55 19.71 2.69
CA SER A 76 -1.12 18.49 3.31
C SER A 76 0.00 17.51 3.69
N GLY A 77 0.17 17.27 5.00
CA GLY A 77 1.12 16.29 5.52
C GLY A 77 0.83 14.87 5.04
N PHE A 78 -0.44 14.48 4.95
CA PHE A 78 -0.86 13.17 4.44
C PHE A 78 -0.43 12.95 2.99
N LEU A 79 -0.66 13.95 2.13
CA LEU A 79 -0.25 13.88 0.72
C LEU A 79 1.27 13.93 0.56
N ALA A 80 1.99 14.63 1.44
CA ALA A 80 3.44 14.64 1.45
C ALA A 80 4.02 13.27 1.84
N ALA A 81 3.50 12.64 2.89
CA ALA A 81 3.88 11.27 3.26
C ALA A 81 3.62 10.27 2.11
N PHE A 82 2.48 10.41 1.42
CA PHE A 82 2.19 9.63 0.22
C PHE A 82 3.20 9.88 -0.91
N GLY A 83 3.56 11.15 -1.17
CA GLY A 83 4.59 11.51 -2.15
C GLY A 83 5.95 10.92 -1.80
N ALA A 84 6.35 10.96 -0.53
CA ALA A 84 7.59 10.33 -0.08
C ALA A 84 7.59 8.81 -0.30
N GLY A 85 6.49 8.13 0.06
CA GLY A 85 6.31 6.70 -0.17
C GLY A 85 6.36 6.33 -1.66
N LEU A 86 5.80 7.17 -2.54
CA LEU A 86 5.89 6.98 -3.99
C LEU A 86 7.35 7.03 -4.48
N VAL A 87 8.17 7.93 -3.93
CA VAL A 87 9.59 8.01 -4.29
C VAL A 87 10.37 6.81 -3.77
N ILE A 88 10.10 6.37 -2.54
CA ILE A 88 10.69 5.14 -1.98
C ILE A 88 10.37 3.94 -2.89
N ALA A 89 9.09 3.72 -3.20
CA ALA A 89 8.66 2.63 -4.06
C ALA A 89 9.24 2.70 -5.49
N ALA A 90 9.50 3.90 -5.99
CA ALA A 90 10.02 4.09 -7.35
C ALA A 90 11.54 3.98 -7.47
N LEU A 91 12.29 4.38 -6.43
CA LEU A 91 13.74 4.57 -6.51
C LEU A 91 14.55 3.60 -5.63
N ASP A 92 13.96 2.99 -4.60
CA ASP A 92 14.66 2.12 -3.66
C ASP A 92 13.80 0.90 -3.28
N VAL A 93 13.90 -0.16 -4.09
CA VAL A 93 13.11 -1.40 -3.92
C VAL A 93 13.43 -2.09 -2.60
N GLU A 94 14.69 -2.10 -2.17
CA GLU A 94 15.10 -2.72 -0.92
C GLU A 94 14.48 -1.99 0.29
N LEU A 95 14.55 -0.65 0.30
CA LEU A 95 13.90 0.16 1.33
C LEU A 95 12.37 -0.02 1.33
N CYS A 96 11.77 -0.15 0.13
CA CYS A 96 10.34 -0.39 -0.02
C CYS A 96 9.93 -1.74 0.59
N ASP A 97 10.65 -2.82 0.27
CA ASP A 97 10.36 -4.16 0.80
C ASP A 97 10.47 -4.17 2.33
N CYS A 98 11.55 -3.60 2.88
CA CYS A 98 11.74 -3.49 4.33
C CYS A 98 10.64 -2.68 5.02
N PHE A 99 10.17 -1.61 4.36
CA PHE A 99 9.08 -0.80 4.86
C PHE A 99 7.73 -1.52 4.76
N LEU A 100 7.48 -2.34 3.75
CA LEU A 100 6.23 -3.09 3.65
C LEU A 100 6.12 -4.12 4.79
N ASP A 101 7.18 -4.89 5.06
CA ASP A 101 7.19 -5.90 6.12
C ASP A 101 6.83 -5.31 7.50
N TYR A 102 7.41 -4.16 7.85
CA TYR A 102 7.16 -3.50 9.14
C TYR A 102 5.94 -2.56 9.12
N GLY A 103 5.81 -1.80 8.04
CA GLY A 103 4.83 -0.73 7.87
C GLY A 103 3.42 -1.25 7.65
N GLU A 104 3.24 -2.39 6.97
CA GLU A 104 1.93 -3.03 6.82
C GLU A 104 1.41 -3.49 8.17
N ALA A 105 2.19 -4.25 8.93
CA ALA A 105 1.82 -4.69 10.28
C ALA A 105 1.52 -3.50 11.20
N SER A 106 2.34 -2.45 11.16
CA SER A 106 2.13 -1.24 11.95
C SER A 106 0.85 -0.50 11.55
N ALA A 107 0.61 -0.33 10.24
CA ALA A 107 -0.59 0.32 9.72
C ALA A 107 -1.85 -0.46 10.07
N GLU A 108 -1.81 -1.80 10.00
CA GLU A 108 -2.90 -2.67 10.43
C GLU A 108 -3.17 -2.55 11.94
N MET A 109 -2.13 -2.53 12.77
CA MET A 109 -2.30 -2.34 14.22
C MET A 109 -2.96 -0.99 14.53
N PHE A 110 -2.50 0.10 13.90
CA PHE A 110 -3.12 1.43 14.08
C PHE A 110 -4.54 1.50 13.51
N LEU A 111 -4.82 0.82 12.40
CA LEU A 111 -6.16 0.70 11.84
C LEU A 111 -7.11 0.01 12.82
N LEU A 112 -6.70 -1.15 13.36
CA LEU A 112 -7.48 -1.89 14.35
C LEU A 112 -7.68 -1.07 15.63
N LEU A 113 -6.63 -0.43 16.14
CA LEU A 113 -6.72 0.46 17.29
C LEU A 113 -7.71 1.60 17.03
N THR A 114 -7.66 2.22 15.84
CA THR A 114 -8.59 3.28 15.44
C THR A 114 -10.02 2.78 15.45
N PHE A 115 -10.28 1.58 14.92
CA PHE A 115 -11.63 0.99 14.92
C PHE A 115 -12.11 0.58 16.32
N VAL A 116 -11.22 0.12 17.19
CA VAL A 116 -11.54 -0.17 18.60
C VAL A 116 -11.89 1.12 19.34
N ALA A 117 -11.06 2.16 19.22
CA ALA A 117 -11.32 3.46 19.84
C ALA A 117 -12.63 4.08 19.33
N PHE A 118 -12.86 4.00 18.02
CA PHE A 118 -14.10 4.40 17.37
C PHE A 118 -15.32 3.64 17.89
N GLY A 119 -15.24 2.30 17.95
CA GLY A 119 -16.31 1.46 18.45
C GLY A 119 -16.62 1.75 19.92
N ALA A 120 -15.60 1.90 20.75
CA ALA A 120 -15.75 2.28 22.16
C ALA A 120 -16.41 3.65 22.31
N SER A 121 -15.99 4.65 21.51
CA SER A 121 -16.60 5.98 21.49
C SER A 121 -18.08 5.91 21.15
N LEU A 122 -18.46 5.13 20.13
CA LEU A 122 -19.86 4.96 19.73
C LEU A 122 -20.73 4.28 20.81
N ILE A 123 -20.17 3.31 21.53
CA ILE A 123 -20.87 2.63 22.64
C ILE A 123 -21.13 3.63 23.77
N TRP A 124 -20.15 4.47 24.08
CA TRP A 124 -20.25 5.45 25.17
C TRP A 124 -21.18 6.62 24.83
N SER A 125 -21.06 7.21 23.63
CA SER A 125 -21.91 8.32 23.19
C SER A 125 -23.34 7.88 22.86
N GLY A 126 -23.52 6.60 22.56
CA GLY A 126 -24.72 6.08 21.93
C GLY A 126 -24.86 6.55 20.47
N VAL A 127 -25.83 5.97 19.77
CA VAL A 127 -26.19 6.34 18.38
C VAL A 127 -27.38 7.32 18.39
N THR A 128 -27.34 8.30 19.28
CA THR A 128 -28.41 9.31 19.44
C THR A 128 -28.55 10.22 18.22
N VAL A 129 -27.50 10.29 17.39
CA VAL A 129 -27.46 11.00 16.10
C VAL A 129 -28.34 10.36 15.02
N ALA A 130 -28.76 9.11 15.17
CA ALA A 130 -29.47 8.36 14.13
C ALA A 130 -30.97 8.72 14.03
N ASP A 131 -31.28 9.99 13.80
CA ASP A 131 -32.61 10.39 13.36
C ASP A 131 -32.79 10.12 11.84
N GLY A 132 -34.05 10.09 11.38
CA GLY A 132 -34.35 9.76 9.97
C GLY A 132 -33.65 10.67 8.96
N ARG A 133 -33.40 11.94 9.32
CA ARG A 133 -32.68 12.90 8.47
C ARG A 133 -31.19 12.55 8.37
N THR A 134 -30.53 12.24 9.49
CA THR A 134 -29.11 11.87 9.47
C THR A 134 -28.89 10.52 8.78
N VAL A 135 -29.79 9.56 8.97
CA VAL A 135 -29.72 8.28 8.25
C VAL A 135 -29.88 8.50 6.74
N LEU A 136 -30.84 9.33 6.31
CA LEU A 136 -31.00 9.67 4.90
C LEU A 136 -29.75 10.36 4.35
N PHE A 137 -29.18 11.32 5.09
CA PHE A 137 -27.93 11.97 4.72
C PHE A 137 -26.80 10.95 4.56
N ALA A 138 -26.66 10.01 5.50
CA ALA A 138 -25.62 9.00 5.44
C ALA A 138 -25.78 8.09 4.21
N LEU A 139 -27.01 7.65 3.90
CA LEU A 139 -27.28 6.88 2.69
C LEU A 139 -26.93 7.66 1.42
N VAL A 140 -27.29 8.95 1.35
CA VAL A 140 -26.92 9.82 0.23
C VAL A 140 -25.39 9.95 0.13
N ALA A 141 -24.70 10.18 1.23
CA ALA A 141 -23.24 10.32 1.27
C ALA A 141 -22.48 9.06 0.82
N LEU A 142 -23.08 7.88 1.02
CA LEU A 142 -22.55 6.59 0.54
C LEU A 142 -22.88 6.36 -0.94
N LEU A 143 -24.12 6.64 -1.36
CA LEU A 143 -24.58 6.35 -2.72
C LEU A 143 -24.10 7.37 -3.77
N VAL A 144 -23.78 8.61 -3.37
CA VAL A 144 -23.34 9.67 -4.28
C VAL A 144 -22.13 9.23 -5.11
N ARG A 145 -21.21 8.45 -4.52
CA ARG A 145 -20.06 7.90 -5.22
C ARG A 145 -20.51 7.02 -6.40
N THR A 146 -21.38 6.05 -6.14
CA THR A 146 -21.89 5.12 -7.17
C THR A 146 -22.62 5.86 -8.28
N VAL A 147 -23.45 6.84 -7.92
CA VAL A 147 -24.23 7.66 -8.87
C VAL A 147 -23.31 8.48 -9.79
N VAL A 148 -22.20 9.01 -9.26
CA VAL A 148 -21.24 9.80 -10.05
C VAL A 148 -20.29 8.92 -10.87
N LEU A 149 -19.78 7.81 -10.31
CA LEU A 149 -18.80 6.97 -11.00
C LEU A 149 -19.41 6.15 -12.15
N LEU A 150 -20.67 5.71 -12.06
CA LEU A 150 -21.28 4.91 -13.11
C LEU A 150 -21.34 5.63 -14.48
N PRO A 151 -21.78 6.90 -14.56
CA PRO A 151 -21.69 7.71 -15.78
C PRO A 151 -20.26 7.95 -16.25
N VAL A 152 -19.33 8.25 -15.34
CA VAL A 152 -17.92 8.51 -15.68
C VAL A 152 -17.28 7.27 -16.31
N LEU A 153 -17.55 6.09 -15.74
CA LEU A 153 -17.09 4.81 -16.26
C LEU A 153 -17.95 4.28 -17.41
N ALA A 154 -19.00 4.97 -17.83
CA ALA A 154 -19.88 4.48 -18.89
C ALA A 154 -19.13 4.33 -20.23
N ARG A 155 -18.11 5.18 -20.44
CA ARG A 155 -17.29 5.24 -21.66
C ARG A 155 -15.97 4.47 -21.57
N SER A 156 -15.70 3.75 -20.48
CA SER A 156 -14.48 2.95 -20.35
C SER A 156 -14.64 1.59 -21.04
N ALA A 157 -13.51 0.96 -21.40
CA ALA A 157 -13.48 -0.39 -21.99
C ALA A 157 -13.72 -1.51 -20.96
N ILE A 158 -14.24 -1.18 -19.78
CA ILE A 158 -14.43 -2.11 -18.66
C ILE A 158 -15.79 -2.81 -18.80
N ALA A 159 -15.82 -4.13 -18.56
CA ALA A 159 -17.07 -4.88 -18.58
C ALA A 159 -18.10 -4.31 -17.60
N THR A 160 -19.39 -4.34 -17.97
CA THR A 160 -20.49 -3.78 -17.15
C THR A 160 -20.58 -4.36 -15.74
N ARG A 161 -20.11 -5.60 -15.54
CA ARG A 161 -20.01 -6.24 -14.22
C ARG A 161 -18.93 -5.56 -13.37
N ASP A 162 -17.71 -5.48 -13.89
CA ASP A 162 -16.57 -4.91 -13.17
C ASP A 162 -16.76 -3.42 -12.91
N ARG A 163 -17.36 -2.69 -13.87
CA ARG A 163 -17.77 -1.29 -13.68
C ARG A 163 -18.70 -1.11 -12.49
N ARG A 164 -19.71 -1.99 -12.33
CA ARG A 164 -20.64 -1.92 -11.19
C ARG A 164 -19.93 -2.22 -9.87
N ILE A 165 -18.98 -3.16 -9.87
CA ILE A 165 -18.17 -3.48 -8.69
C ILE A 165 -17.29 -2.28 -8.32
N ILE A 166 -16.60 -1.67 -9.28
CA ILE A 166 -15.75 -0.49 -9.05
C ILE A 166 -16.57 0.69 -8.51
N ALA A 167 -17.76 0.94 -9.06
CA ALA A 167 -18.61 2.03 -8.63
C ALA A 167 -19.22 1.79 -7.24
N TRP A 168 -19.63 0.55 -6.95
CA TRP A 168 -20.23 0.16 -5.66
C TRP A 168 -19.19 0.05 -4.56
N PHE A 169 -18.01 -0.50 -4.84
CA PHE A 169 -16.99 -0.76 -3.84
C PHE A 169 -16.13 0.47 -3.59
N GLY A 170 -16.59 1.32 -2.67
CA GLY A 170 -15.85 2.49 -2.20
C GLY A 170 -16.18 2.81 -0.76
N PRO A 171 -15.86 1.90 0.18
CA PRO A 171 -16.21 2.09 1.58
C PRO A 171 -15.56 3.37 2.13
N ARG A 172 -16.35 4.16 2.84
CA ARG A 172 -15.85 5.14 3.81
C ARG A 172 -15.30 4.38 5.01
N GLY A 173 -14.18 4.84 5.55
CA GLY A 173 -13.46 4.18 6.63
C GLY A 173 -12.58 5.15 7.41
N LEU A 174 -11.35 4.73 7.70
CA LEU A 174 -10.42 5.41 8.59
C LEU A 174 -10.12 6.87 8.18
N SER A 175 -9.91 7.14 6.89
CA SER A 175 -9.61 8.52 6.44
C SER A 175 -10.71 9.52 6.83
N SER A 176 -11.99 9.13 6.76
CA SER A 176 -13.09 10.01 7.19
C SER A 176 -13.08 10.24 8.71
N LEU A 177 -12.79 9.20 9.49
CA LEU A 177 -12.67 9.31 10.96
C LEU A 177 -11.50 10.21 11.37
N LEU A 178 -10.34 10.06 10.74
CA LEU A 178 -9.18 10.91 11.05
C LEU A 178 -9.41 12.38 10.66
N LEU A 179 -10.02 12.63 9.50
CA LEU A 179 -10.25 14.00 9.03
C LEU A 179 -11.29 14.75 9.87
N VAL A 180 -12.30 14.06 10.42
CA VAL A 180 -13.27 14.72 11.31
C VAL A 180 -12.67 15.04 12.69
N LEU A 181 -11.61 14.36 13.11
CA LEU A 181 -10.92 14.70 14.35
C LEU A 181 -10.15 16.03 14.26
N LEU A 182 -9.76 16.48 13.07
CA LEU A 182 -9.09 17.78 12.90
C LEU A 182 -9.94 18.96 13.44
N PRO A 183 -11.20 19.16 13.00
CA PRO A 183 -12.04 20.22 13.58
C PRO A 183 -12.45 19.94 15.03
N VAL A 184 -12.46 18.69 15.49
CA VAL A 184 -12.70 18.36 16.92
C VAL A 184 -11.55 18.84 17.78
N PHE A 185 -10.31 18.52 17.41
CA PHE A 185 -9.11 18.99 18.15
C PHE A 185 -8.88 20.49 18.03
N ALA A 186 -9.35 21.11 16.96
CA ALA A 186 -9.35 22.56 16.82
C ALA A 186 -10.52 23.26 17.56
N ASP A 187 -11.32 22.51 18.32
CA ASP A 187 -12.48 23.00 19.10
C ASP A 187 -13.46 23.82 18.26
N VAL A 188 -13.68 23.39 17.01
CA VAL A 188 -14.59 24.08 16.09
C VAL A 188 -16.03 23.88 16.57
N PRO A 189 -16.86 24.94 16.67
CA PRO A 189 -18.25 24.79 17.10
C PRO A 189 -19.04 23.80 16.23
N GLY A 190 -19.66 22.80 16.88
CA GLY A 190 -20.43 21.75 16.21
C GLY A 190 -19.61 20.58 15.67
N SER A 191 -18.30 20.54 15.93
CA SER A 191 -17.41 19.44 15.53
C SER A 191 -17.79 18.09 16.15
N GLU A 192 -18.29 18.06 17.38
CA GLU A 192 -18.80 16.85 18.03
C GLU A 192 -19.95 16.23 17.23
N ARG A 193 -20.89 17.06 16.76
CA ARG A 193 -22.00 16.57 15.93
C ARG A 193 -21.52 16.06 14.58
N LEU A 194 -20.52 16.71 13.98
CA LEU A 194 -19.89 16.23 12.75
C LEU A 194 -19.20 14.88 12.96
N PHE A 195 -18.55 14.71 14.11
CA PHE A 195 -17.93 13.45 14.50
C PHE A 195 -18.98 12.34 14.60
N GLU A 196 -20.07 12.55 15.34
CA GLU A 196 -21.18 11.59 15.43
C GLU A 196 -21.76 11.18 14.07
N ILE A 197 -22.02 12.16 13.19
CA ILE A 197 -22.54 11.89 11.84
C ILE A 197 -21.53 11.10 11.02
N THR A 198 -20.25 11.48 11.05
CA THR A 198 -19.18 10.77 10.34
C THR A 198 -19.07 9.33 10.83
N CYS A 199 -19.18 9.13 12.15
CA CYS A 199 -19.20 7.83 12.78
C CYS A 199 -20.35 6.95 12.27
N LEU A 200 -21.57 7.50 12.18
CA LEU A 200 -22.72 6.79 11.61
C LEU A 200 -22.51 6.44 10.13
N VAL A 201 -21.95 7.35 9.33
CA VAL A 201 -21.64 7.10 7.92
C VAL A 201 -20.63 5.97 7.77
N VAL A 202 -19.57 5.95 8.58
CA VAL A 202 -18.54 4.91 8.54
C VAL A 202 -19.11 3.56 9.00
N LEU A 203 -19.94 3.55 10.06
CA LEU A 203 -20.62 2.32 10.51
C LEU A 203 -21.51 1.73 9.41
N LEU A 204 -22.38 2.56 8.81
CA LEU A 204 -23.23 2.14 7.70
C LEU A 204 -22.40 1.69 6.49
N SER A 205 -21.30 2.37 6.19
CA SER A 205 -20.38 1.99 5.12
C SER A 205 -19.80 0.59 5.33
N VAL A 206 -19.24 0.31 6.52
CA VAL A 206 -18.65 -0.99 6.85
C VAL A 206 -19.71 -2.09 6.74
N VAL A 207 -20.92 -1.87 7.27
CA VAL A 207 -22.02 -2.84 7.19
C VAL A 207 -22.45 -3.07 5.74
N LEU A 208 -22.74 -2.01 4.98
CA LEU A 208 -23.27 -2.12 3.61
C LEU A 208 -22.24 -2.73 2.64
N HIS A 209 -20.99 -2.27 2.66
CA HIS A 209 -19.97 -2.75 1.73
C HIS A 209 -19.43 -4.12 2.16
N GLY A 210 -19.22 -4.34 3.46
CA GLY A 210 -18.75 -5.62 4.01
C GLY A 210 -19.75 -6.75 3.76
N SER A 211 -21.03 -6.54 4.11
CA SER A 211 -22.08 -7.53 3.84
C SER A 211 -22.33 -7.71 2.34
N GLY A 212 -22.27 -6.63 1.55
CA GLY A 212 -22.47 -6.65 0.11
C GLY A 212 -21.49 -7.58 -0.61
N ILE A 213 -20.20 -7.51 -0.28
CA ILE A 213 -19.19 -8.43 -0.84
C ILE A 213 -19.42 -9.86 -0.36
N ALA A 214 -19.65 -10.07 0.94
CA ALA A 214 -19.83 -11.41 1.48
C ALA A 214 -21.01 -12.14 0.80
N LEU A 215 -22.13 -11.43 0.59
CA LEU A 215 -23.29 -11.94 -0.14
C LEU A 215 -22.99 -12.19 -1.62
N TYR A 216 -22.25 -11.29 -2.27
CA TYR A 216 -21.86 -11.45 -3.67
C TYR A 216 -20.97 -12.67 -3.89
N LEU A 217 -19.94 -12.88 -3.06
CA LEU A 217 -19.06 -14.04 -3.14
C LEU A 217 -19.80 -15.35 -2.86
N ARG A 218 -20.71 -15.37 -1.87
CA ARG A 218 -21.57 -16.54 -1.59
C ARG A 218 -22.41 -16.96 -2.80
N ARG A 219 -22.96 -16.00 -3.55
CA ARG A 219 -23.74 -16.29 -4.77
C ARG A 219 -22.90 -16.89 -5.88
N LEU A 220 -21.63 -16.52 -5.98
CA LEU A 220 -20.71 -17.08 -6.98
C LEU A 220 -20.21 -18.47 -6.59
N ALA A 221 -19.91 -18.69 -5.31
CA ALA A 221 -19.54 -20.00 -4.79
C ALA A 221 -20.66 -21.04 -5.00
N GLY A 222 -21.93 -20.63 -4.85
CA GLY A 222 -23.09 -21.47 -5.17
C GLY A 222 -23.25 -21.83 -6.66
N SER A 223 -22.61 -21.10 -7.58
CA SER A 223 -22.68 -21.31 -9.03
C SER A 223 -21.44 -22.01 -9.61
N SER A 224 -20.41 -22.24 -8.81
CA SER A 224 -19.15 -22.89 -9.24
C SER A 224 -18.61 -23.79 -8.12
N SER A 225 -19.42 -24.76 -7.68
CA SER A 225 -18.93 -25.84 -6.84
C SER A 225 -18.36 -26.97 -7.71
N THR A 226 -17.20 -26.72 -8.27
CA THR A 226 -16.19 -27.78 -8.44
C THR A 226 -14.87 -27.19 -8.00
N ILE A 227 -14.82 -26.78 -6.73
CA ILE A 227 -13.53 -26.65 -6.04
C ILE A 227 -13.00 -28.07 -5.97
N VAL A 228 -12.14 -28.44 -6.91
CA VAL A 228 -11.26 -29.60 -6.73
C VAL A 228 -10.50 -29.29 -5.45
N PRO A 229 -10.63 -30.10 -4.39
CA PRO A 229 -9.85 -29.89 -3.17
C PRO A 229 -8.39 -29.76 -3.61
N ALA A 230 -7.71 -28.70 -3.18
CA ALA A 230 -6.27 -28.63 -3.36
C ALA A 230 -5.70 -29.97 -2.84
N PRO A 231 -4.88 -30.69 -3.63
CA PRO A 231 -4.28 -31.93 -3.15
C PRO A 231 -3.65 -31.62 -1.80
N SER A 232 -3.95 -32.47 -0.81
CA SER A 232 -3.39 -32.37 0.53
C SER A 232 -1.90 -32.04 0.42
N PRO A 233 -1.38 -31.04 1.16
CA PRO A 233 0.03 -30.73 1.11
C PRO A 233 0.79 -32.04 1.29
N PRO A 234 1.81 -32.32 0.44
CA PRO A 234 2.61 -33.51 0.62
C PRO A 234 3.09 -33.53 2.08
N PRO A 235 3.16 -34.71 2.71
CA PRO A 235 3.67 -34.82 4.07
C PRO A 235 4.97 -34.01 4.16
N PRO A 236 5.18 -33.25 5.27
CA PRO A 236 6.37 -32.43 5.40
C PRO A 236 7.56 -33.30 5.02
N ALA A 237 8.27 -32.88 3.97
CA ALA A 237 9.50 -33.54 3.59
C ALA A 237 10.33 -33.64 4.88
N PRO A 238 10.97 -34.80 5.17
CA PRO A 238 11.86 -34.90 6.31
C PRO A 238 12.74 -33.67 6.28
N ALA A 239 12.78 -32.93 7.39
CA ALA A 239 13.52 -31.69 7.51
C ALA A 239 14.90 -31.95 6.91
N VAL A 240 15.11 -31.46 5.69
CA VAL A 240 16.45 -31.36 5.14
C VAL A 240 17.07 -30.37 6.12
N PRO A 241 18.08 -30.77 6.90
CA PRO A 241 18.77 -29.82 7.75
C PRO A 241 19.14 -28.68 6.83
N GLU A 242 18.63 -27.48 7.10
CA GLU A 242 19.09 -26.29 6.40
C GLU A 242 20.61 -26.35 6.54
N PRO A 243 21.37 -26.53 5.45
CA PRO A 243 22.81 -26.49 5.56
C PRO A 243 23.11 -25.13 6.18
N GLU A 244 23.79 -25.12 7.32
CA GLU A 244 24.34 -23.91 7.93
C GLU A 244 25.00 -23.12 6.79
N THR A 245 24.32 -22.08 6.32
CA THR A 245 24.70 -21.42 5.08
C THR A 245 25.75 -20.39 5.44
N GLU A 246 26.99 -20.86 5.61
CA GLU A 246 28.21 -20.05 5.48
C GLU A 246 28.47 -19.64 4.02
N ALA A 247 27.51 -19.85 3.10
CA ALA A 247 27.65 -19.35 1.74
C ALA A 247 27.48 -17.82 1.76
N PRO A 248 28.47 -17.04 1.30
CA PRO A 248 28.39 -15.59 1.32
C PRO A 248 27.19 -15.13 0.48
N GLU A 249 26.46 -14.13 0.99
CA GLU A 249 25.28 -13.53 0.35
C GLU A 249 25.57 -13.02 -1.09
N ARG A 250 26.86 -12.78 -1.39
CA ARG A 250 27.36 -12.44 -2.72
C ARG A 250 28.69 -13.14 -3.00
N ILE A 251 28.85 -13.65 -4.22
CA ILE A 251 30.11 -14.23 -4.71
C ILE A 251 30.72 -13.33 -5.80
N THR A 252 32.05 -13.30 -5.88
CA THR A 252 32.78 -12.66 -6.97
C THR A 252 32.75 -13.51 -8.25
N ILE A 253 33.07 -12.89 -9.40
CA ILE A 253 33.18 -13.61 -10.68
C ILE A 253 34.28 -14.69 -10.63
N GLU A 254 35.35 -14.47 -9.88
CA GLU A 254 36.42 -15.45 -9.70
C GLU A 254 35.96 -16.67 -8.90
N GLU A 255 35.20 -16.43 -7.82
CA GLU A 255 34.59 -17.51 -7.03
C GLU A 255 33.55 -18.28 -7.84
N PHE A 256 32.74 -17.59 -8.64
CA PHE A 256 31.81 -18.23 -9.57
C PHE A 256 32.54 -19.17 -10.56
N LYS A 257 33.67 -18.72 -11.12
CA LYS A 257 34.49 -19.56 -12.01
C LYS A 257 35.04 -20.78 -11.27
N ARG A 258 35.55 -20.59 -10.05
CA ARG A 258 36.05 -21.68 -9.19
C ARG A 258 34.97 -22.73 -8.92
N LEU A 259 33.75 -22.30 -8.56
CA LEU A 259 32.61 -23.19 -8.31
C LEU A 259 32.23 -24.02 -9.55
N ARG A 260 32.35 -23.43 -10.75
CA ARG A 260 32.09 -24.13 -12.01
C ARG A 260 33.19 -25.14 -12.34
N ASP A 261 34.44 -24.84 -12.00
CA ASP A 261 35.60 -25.69 -12.27
C ASP A 261 35.65 -26.91 -11.33
N GLU A 262 35.04 -26.81 -10.14
CA GLU A 262 34.89 -27.91 -9.16
C GLU A 262 33.86 -29.00 -9.57
N ARG A 263 33.30 -28.94 -10.80
CA ARG A 263 32.29 -29.88 -11.35
C ARG A 263 31.03 -30.07 -10.50
N ARG A 264 30.71 -29.13 -9.61
CA ARG A 264 29.39 -29.08 -8.97
C ARG A 264 28.37 -28.58 -10.00
N PRO A 265 27.12 -29.09 -10.00
CA PRO A 265 26.08 -28.54 -10.86
C PRO A 265 25.77 -27.12 -10.39
N VAL A 266 26.28 -26.13 -11.12
CA VAL A 266 26.04 -24.70 -10.90
C VAL A 266 25.16 -24.18 -12.01
N ILE A 267 23.96 -23.69 -11.67
CA ILE A 267 23.05 -23.06 -12.62
C ILE A 267 23.05 -21.56 -12.36
N VAL A 268 23.36 -20.78 -13.39
CA VAL A 268 23.17 -19.33 -13.36
C VAL A 268 21.69 -19.04 -13.60
N ALA A 269 21.06 -18.31 -12.68
CA ALA A 269 19.64 -17.94 -12.77
C ALA A 269 19.48 -16.43 -12.91
N ASP A 270 18.77 -16.00 -13.95
CA ASP A 270 18.37 -14.62 -14.15
C ASP A 270 17.09 -14.35 -13.37
N VAL A 271 17.23 -13.64 -12.25
CA VAL A 271 16.14 -13.31 -11.31
C VAL A 271 15.63 -11.89 -11.44
N ARG A 272 15.98 -11.19 -12.53
CA ARG A 272 15.49 -9.83 -12.78
C ARG A 272 13.98 -9.83 -13.02
N THR A 273 13.30 -8.78 -12.55
CA THR A 273 11.89 -8.53 -12.89
C THR A 273 11.67 -8.47 -14.41
N GLU A 274 10.43 -8.66 -14.87
CA GLU A 274 10.11 -8.56 -16.32
C GLU A 274 10.48 -7.20 -16.92
N ARG A 275 10.39 -6.13 -16.13
CA ARG A 275 10.81 -4.80 -16.55
C ARG A 275 12.32 -4.73 -16.76
N SER A 276 13.12 -5.06 -15.74
CA SER A 276 14.58 -4.97 -15.81
C SER A 276 15.18 -5.90 -16.89
N TYR A 277 14.58 -7.07 -17.10
CA TYR A 277 15.00 -8.01 -18.15
C TYR A 277 14.73 -7.51 -19.57
N ARG A 278 13.67 -6.74 -19.76
CA ARG A 278 13.34 -6.13 -21.07
C ARG A 278 14.24 -4.95 -21.39
N ASP A 279 14.62 -4.18 -20.38
CA ASP A 279 15.37 -2.92 -20.56
C ASP A 279 16.88 -3.18 -20.72
N ASP A 280 17.41 -4.28 -20.18
CA ASP A 280 18.82 -4.63 -20.32
C ASP A 280 19.11 -5.46 -21.59
N LYS A 281 20.16 -5.04 -22.31
CA LYS A 281 20.65 -5.70 -23.53
C LYS A 281 21.58 -6.86 -23.24
N LEU A 282 22.11 -6.97 -22.02
CA LEU A 282 23.05 -8.01 -21.63
C LEU A 282 22.33 -9.16 -20.93
N ARG A 283 22.65 -10.38 -21.37
CA ARG A 283 22.13 -11.63 -20.81
C ARG A 283 23.30 -12.58 -20.60
N ALA A 284 23.38 -13.16 -19.41
CA ALA A 284 24.38 -14.19 -19.15
C ALA A 284 24.07 -15.41 -20.02
N ALA A 285 25.05 -15.85 -20.81
CA ALA A 285 24.90 -16.98 -21.71
C ALA A 285 24.63 -18.27 -20.92
N GLY A 286 23.57 -19.00 -21.29
CA GLY A 286 23.17 -20.23 -20.62
C GLY A 286 22.43 -20.03 -19.28
N ALA A 287 22.08 -18.78 -18.93
CA ALA A 287 21.31 -18.54 -17.71
C ALA A 287 19.86 -19.02 -17.83
N LEU A 288 19.38 -19.65 -16.76
CA LEU A 288 17.99 -20.04 -16.60
C LEU A 288 17.16 -18.83 -16.15
N ARG A 289 16.09 -18.52 -16.89
CA ARG A 289 15.16 -17.46 -16.51
C ARG A 289 14.29 -17.92 -15.34
N LEU A 290 14.39 -17.24 -14.20
CA LEU A 290 13.65 -17.51 -12.97
C LEU A 290 13.14 -16.17 -12.40
N PRO A 291 12.09 -15.57 -12.99
CA PRO A 291 11.53 -14.32 -12.50
C PRO A 291 11.02 -14.49 -11.07
N PRO A 292 11.13 -13.46 -10.21
CA PRO A 292 10.83 -13.57 -8.78
C PRO A 292 9.37 -13.98 -8.53
N ASP A 293 8.45 -13.47 -9.35
CA ASP A 293 7.01 -13.71 -9.21
C ASP A 293 6.59 -15.17 -9.50
N ASP A 294 7.44 -15.94 -10.18
CA ASP A 294 7.08 -17.27 -10.71
C ASP A 294 8.20 -18.32 -10.53
N ALA A 295 9.20 -17.99 -9.71
CA ALA A 295 10.43 -18.77 -9.57
C ALA A 295 10.16 -20.22 -9.12
N LEU A 296 9.26 -20.41 -8.14
CA LEU A 296 8.95 -21.74 -7.59
C LEU A 296 8.24 -22.64 -8.62
N ARG A 297 7.31 -22.07 -9.39
CA ARG A 297 6.61 -22.82 -10.45
C ARG A 297 7.60 -23.27 -11.52
N LEU A 298 8.43 -22.33 -12.00
CA LEU A 298 9.42 -22.61 -13.04
C LEU A 298 10.51 -23.56 -12.56
N ALA A 299 10.98 -23.45 -11.32
CA ALA A 299 11.93 -24.39 -10.73
C ALA A 299 11.39 -25.84 -10.74
N ARG A 300 10.10 -26.01 -10.41
CA ARG A 300 9.43 -27.31 -10.44
C ARG A 300 9.22 -27.83 -11.86
N GLU A 301 8.76 -26.99 -12.78
CA GLU A 301 8.59 -27.34 -14.20
C GLU A 301 9.91 -27.79 -14.84
N ARG A 302 11.01 -27.15 -14.44
CA ARG A 302 12.37 -27.47 -14.90
C ARG A 302 13.05 -28.59 -14.13
N ARG A 303 12.38 -29.17 -13.13
CA ARG A 303 12.89 -30.27 -12.28
C ARG A 303 14.27 -29.95 -11.71
N LEU A 304 14.46 -28.74 -11.21
CA LEU A 304 15.70 -28.36 -10.54
C LEU A 304 15.92 -29.26 -9.33
N ASP A 305 17.09 -29.88 -9.27
CA ASP A 305 17.47 -30.73 -8.15
C ASP A 305 17.77 -29.88 -6.91
N GLN A 306 17.36 -30.35 -5.74
CA GLN A 306 17.50 -29.63 -4.47
C GLN A 306 18.97 -29.49 -4.04
N HIS A 307 19.88 -30.30 -4.60
CA HIS A 307 21.32 -30.22 -4.35
C HIS A 307 22.08 -29.36 -5.37
N THR A 308 21.38 -28.77 -6.34
CA THR A 308 21.99 -27.89 -7.34
C THR A 308 22.31 -26.53 -6.74
N THR A 309 23.52 -26.03 -6.97
CA THR A 309 23.90 -24.67 -6.55
C THR A 309 23.34 -23.67 -7.56
N LEU A 310 22.47 -22.76 -7.09
CA LEU A 310 21.94 -21.68 -7.89
C LEU A 310 22.76 -20.42 -7.66
N VAL A 311 23.28 -19.83 -8.74
CA VAL A 311 23.94 -18.53 -8.72
C VAL A 311 22.97 -17.53 -9.33
N LEU A 312 22.33 -16.77 -8.46
CA LEU A 312 21.34 -15.78 -8.87
C LEU A 312 22.07 -14.50 -9.31
N TYR A 313 21.71 -13.95 -10.45
CA TYR A 313 22.17 -12.61 -10.84
C TYR A 313 20.99 -11.70 -11.13
N CYS A 314 21.16 -10.46 -10.67
CA CYS A 314 20.27 -9.33 -10.91
C CYS A 314 21.14 -8.14 -11.34
N THR A 315 20.53 -7.12 -11.95
CA THR A 315 21.19 -5.89 -12.41
C THR A 315 20.56 -4.68 -11.77
#